data_AF-A0A074M7I0-F1
#
_entry.id   AF-A0A074M7I0-F1
#
_cell.length_a   1.000
_cell.length_b   1.000
_cell.length_c   1.000
_cell.angle_alpha   90.00
_cell.angle_beta   90.00
_cell.angle_gamma   90.00
#
_symmetry.space_group_name_H-M   'P 1'
#
loop_
_entity.id
_entity.type
_entity.pdbx_description
1 polymer ?
#
loop_
_entity_poly.entity_id
_entity_poly.type
_entity_poly.pdbx_seq_one_letter_code
_entity_poly.pdbx_strand_id
1 'polypeptide(L)'
;MTSEGLRTGSAVREVRFSKRANGGDYGQAVGEAVALDLPNGGTLFALLSGADGSSDHGGQHVWHIMRQIDDDLIELWPTAPKTSDPRIAYPAPMLVTFDDLSDPTSVKRVDPDDLAASFGEGVSLSRVTIEATDQPVTDRLADRLAKLGIKPDHSLDNDFKSTTNPTLAQRLAYRHFKREIAK
;
A
#
# COMPACT_ATOMS: atom_id res chain seq x y z
N MET A 1 -23.78 -4.33 23.76
CA MET A 1 -23.19 -3.56 22.64
C MET A 1 -22.14 -4.44 22.02
N THR A 2 -22.44 -5.02 20.86
CA THR A 2 -21.48 -5.86 20.12
C THR A 2 -20.41 -4.94 19.55
N SER A 3 -19.20 -4.99 20.12
CA SER A 3 -18.02 -4.44 19.46
C SER A 3 -17.86 -5.19 18.14
N GLU A 4 -18.04 -4.53 17.01
CA GLU A 4 -17.47 -5.05 15.78
C GLU A 4 -15.95 -5.09 16.01
N GLY A 5 -15.42 -6.29 16.25
CA GLY A 5 -14.08 -6.50 16.78
C GLY A 5 -12.95 -6.10 15.83
N LEU A 6 -11.72 -6.15 16.34
CA LEU A 6 -10.50 -5.92 15.57
C LEU A 6 -10.52 -6.70 14.25
N ARG A 7 -10.32 -5.99 13.13
CA ARG A 7 -10.15 -6.57 11.79
C ARG A 7 -8.69 -6.53 11.40
N THR A 8 -8.23 -7.56 10.70
CA THR A 8 -6.85 -7.65 10.23
C THR A 8 -6.83 -8.13 8.79
N GLY A 9 -5.94 -7.57 7.98
CA GLY A 9 -5.63 -8.03 6.64
C GLY A 9 -4.11 -8.12 6.48
N SER A 10 -3.65 -9.05 5.64
CA SER A 10 -2.25 -9.22 5.33
C SER A 10 -2.05 -9.58 3.84
N ALA A 11 -0.81 -9.40 3.38
CA ALA A 11 -0.34 -9.84 2.07
C ALA A 11 1.17 -10.09 2.18
N VAL A 12 1.64 -11.14 1.53
CA VAL A 12 3.07 -11.47 1.42
C VAL A 12 3.61 -10.91 0.12
N ARG A 13 4.75 -10.22 0.20
CA ARG A 13 5.43 -9.56 -0.92
C ARG A 13 6.86 -10.08 -0.98
N GLU A 14 7.36 -10.26 -2.19
CA GLU A 14 8.79 -10.49 -2.42
C GLU A 14 9.47 -9.13 -2.63
N VAL A 15 10.57 -8.87 -1.95
CA VAL A 15 11.41 -7.70 -2.25
C VAL A 15 12.67 -8.17 -2.96
N ARG A 16 12.81 -7.76 -4.22
CA ARG A 16 13.95 -8.11 -5.07
C ARG A 16 14.96 -6.98 -5.08
N PHE A 17 16.24 -7.34 -5.06
CA PHE A 17 17.33 -6.38 -5.11
C PHE A 17 18.18 -6.62 -6.35
N SER A 18 18.47 -5.54 -7.06
CA SER A 18 19.45 -5.54 -8.15
C SER A 18 20.40 -4.38 -8.00
N LYS A 19 21.62 -4.56 -8.49
CA LYS A 19 22.58 -3.46 -8.62
C LYS A 19 22.28 -2.70 -9.90
N ARG A 20 22.20 -1.37 -9.79
CA ARG A 20 22.15 -0.48 -10.94
C ARG A 20 23.54 -0.39 -11.59
N ALA A 21 23.57 -0.04 -12.88
CA ALA A 21 24.81 0.16 -13.63
C ALA A 21 25.73 1.25 -13.03
N ASN A 22 25.17 2.20 -12.28
CA ASN A 22 25.92 3.24 -11.57
C ASN A 22 26.39 2.81 -10.16
N GLY A 23 26.22 1.55 -9.79
CA GLY A 23 26.66 1.00 -8.50
C GLY A 23 25.68 1.20 -7.33
N GLY A 24 24.53 1.85 -7.54
CA GLY A 24 23.49 1.98 -6.51
C GLY A 24 22.61 0.73 -6.40
N ASP A 25 22.04 0.48 -5.22
CA ASP A 25 21.08 -0.60 -5.02
C ASP A 25 19.66 -0.17 -5.49
N TYR A 26 18.90 -1.11 -6.03
CA TYR A 26 17.49 -0.94 -6.37
C TYR A 26 16.67 -2.11 -5.82
N GLY A 27 15.86 -1.80 -4.81
CA GLY A 27 14.81 -2.68 -4.31
C GLY A 27 13.50 -2.47 -5.07
N GLN A 28 12.85 -3.57 -5.44
CA GLN A 28 11.51 -3.58 -6.00
C GLN A 28 10.64 -4.61 -5.26
N ALA A 29 9.51 -4.16 -4.72
CA ALA A 29 8.49 -5.04 -4.19
C ALA A 29 7.62 -5.62 -5.32
N VAL A 30 7.39 -6.93 -5.26
CA VAL A 30 6.51 -7.70 -6.12
C VAL A 30 5.48 -8.41 -5.24
N GLY A 31 4.24 -8.55 -5.72
CA GLY A 31 3.10 -9.02 -4.94
C GLY A 31 1.95 -8.03 -4.99
N GLU A 32 1.18 -7.94 -3.89
CA GLU A 32 -0.06 -7.18 -3.86
C GLU A 32 -0.20 -6.26 -2.62
N ALA A 33 -1.09 -5.29 -2.76
CA ALA A 33 -1.58 -4.46 -1.69
C ALA A 33 -2.37 -5.30 -0.68
N VAL A 34 -2.35 -4.88 0.59
CA VAL A 34 -3.29 -5.44 1.56
C VAL A 34 -4.65 -4.83 1.29
N ALA A 35 -5.69 -5.66 1.16
CA ALA A 35 -7.08 -5.21 1.16
C ALA A 35 -7.78 -5.72 2.42
N LEU A 36 -8.40 -4.81 3.17
CA LEU A 36 -9.12 -5.05 4.42
C LEU A 36 -10.56 -4.56 4.29
N ASP A 37 -11.49 -5.51 4.29
CA ASP A 37 -12.93 -5.21 4.28
C ASP A 37 -13.42 -4.87 5.67
N LEU A 38 -14.15 -3.76 5.76
CA LEU A 38 -14.71 -3.23 7.00
C LEU A 38 -16.21 -3.59 7.09
N PRO A 39 -16.77 -3.71 8.31
CA PRO A 39 -18.18 -4.09 8.48
C PRO A 39 -19.18 -3.12 7.85
N ASN A 40 -18.81 -1.85 7.73
CA ASN A 40 -19.60 -0.81 7.06
C ASN A 40 -19.65 -0.96 5.52
N GLY A 41 -19.02 -1.99 4.96
CA GLY A 41 -18.96 -2.26 3.52
C GLY A 41 -17.81 -1.55 2.79
N GLY A 42 -17.05 -0.70 3.48
CA GLY A 42 -15.87 -0.06 2.93
C GLY A 42 -14.67 -1.00 2.84
N THR A 43 -13.65 -0.60 2.07
CA THR A 43 -12.39 -1.34 1.98
C THR A 43 -11.20 -0.41 2.13
N LEU A 44 -10.32 -0.73 3.06
CA LEU A 44 -9.02 -0.09 3.18
C LEU A 44 -7.99 -0.87 2.36
N PHE A 45 -7.26 -0.16 1.50
CA PHE A 45 -6.12 -0.70 0.76
C PHE A 45 -4.82 -0.09 1.29
N ALA A 46 -3.85 -0.93 1.65
CA ALA A 46 -2.48 -0.51 1.93
C ALA A 46 -1.59 -0.86 0.73
N LEU A 47 -1.20 0.17 -0.02
CA LEU A 47 -0.58 0.05 -1.34
C LEU A 47 0.85 -0.50 -1.28
N LEU A 48 1.40 -0.81 -2.46
CA LEU A 48 2.82 -1.08 -2.67
C LEU A 48 3.67 0.19 -2.67
N SER A 49 3.05 1.37 -2.67
CA SER A 49 3.72 2.66 -2.59
C SER A 49 3.79 3.19 -1.15
N GLY A 50 4.86 3.92 -0.84
CA GLY A 50 4.97 4.64 0.43
C GLY A 50 3.92 5.75 0.54
N ALA A 51 3.80 6.35 1.72
CA ALA A 51 2.85 7.43 1.99
C ALA A 51 2.92 8.60 0.99
N ASP A 52 4.04 8.86 0.34
CA ASP A 52 4.15 9.90 -0.70
C ASP A 52 3.49 9.51 -2.05
N GLY A 53 3.10 8.25 -2.20
CA GLY A 53 2.48 7.69 -3.41
C GLY A 53 3.47 7.40 -4.55
N SER A 54 4.76 7.64 -4.35
CA SER A 54 5.76 7.60 -5.42
C SER A 54 6.85 6.56 -5.19
N SER A 55 7.27 6.40 -3.93
CA SER A 55 8.28 5.43 -3.52
C SER A 55 7.73 4.00 -3.53
N ASP A 56 8.55 3.01 -3.92
CA ASP A 56 8.27 1.60 -3.64
C ASP A 56 8.40 1.36 -2.14
N HIS A 57 7.29 1.05 -1.47
CA HIS A 57 7.26 0.89 -0.01
C HIS A 57 8.20 -0.21 0.47
N GLY A 58 8.13 -1.39 -0.16
CA GLY A 58 8.94 -2.54 0.23
C GLY A 58 10.42 -2.36 -0.11
N GLY A 59 10.70 -1.92 -1.34
CA GLY A 59 12.04 -1.82 -1.90
C GLY A 59 12.82 -0.58 -1.48
N GLN A 60 12.15 0.53 -1.12
CA GLN A 60 12.82 1.79 -0.76
C GLN A 60 12.66 2.16 0.72
N HIS A 61 11.58 1.76 1.42
CA HIS A 61 11.44 2.09 2.85
C HIS A 61 11.73 0.86 3.72
N VAL A 62 10.92 -0.19 3.59
CA VAL A 62 10.97 -1.39 4.46
C VAL A 62 12.36 -2.02 4.47
N TRP A 63 12.97 -2.20 3.31
CA TRP A 63 14.32 -2.79 3.24
C TRP A 63 15.38 -1.98 3.99
N HIS A 64 15.38 -0.65 3.83
CA HIS A 64 16.36 0.19 4.53
C HIS A 64 16.18 0.13 6.04
N ILE A 65 14.93 0.01 6.51
CA ILE A 65 14.60 -0.16 7.93
C ILE A 65 15.08 -1.52 8.43
N MET A 66 14.74 -2.62 7.75
CA MET A 66 15.14 -3.98 8.14
C MET A 66 16.66 -4.18 8.15
N ARG A 67 17.43 -3.37 7.41
CA ARG A 67 18.90 -3.40 7.48
C ARG A 67 19.48 -2.71 8.71
N GLN A 68 18.69 -1.88 9.38
CA GLN A 68 19.10 -1.12 10.56
C GLN A 68 18.59 -1.75 11.86
N ILE A 69 17.63 -2.66 11.77
CA ILE A 69 16.91 -3.24 12.90
C ILE A 69 17.07 -4.76 12.86
N ASP A 70 17.53 -5.32 13.96
CA ASP A 70 17.67 -6.76 14.17
C ASP A 70 16.37 -7.32 14.78
N ASP A 71 15.27 -7.20 14.03
CA ASP A 71 13.95 -7.73 14.37
C ASP A 71 13.22 -8.13 13.08
N ASP A 72 12.61 -9.31 13.09
CA ASP A 72 11.85 -9.83 11.96
C ASP A 72 10.48 -9.15 11.86
N LEU A 73 9.92 -8.65 12.98
CA LEU A 73 8.62 -7.97 13.03
C LEU A 73 8.80 -6.49 13.40
N ILE A 74 8.43 -5.59 12.49
CA ILE A 74 8.59 -4.15 12.69
C ILE A 74 7.23 -3.45 12.63
N GLU A 75 6.93 -2.66 13.66
CA GLU A 75 5.77 -1.75 13.67
C GLU A 75 6.08 -0.48 12.87
N LEU A 76 5.31 -0.20 11.82
CA LEU A 76 5.44 1.00 11.01
C LEU A 76 4.48 2.12 11.42
N TRP A 77 3.46 1.76 12.22
CA TRP A 77 2.44 2.66 12.74
C TRP A 77 1.79 2.05 13.99
N PRO A 78 1.52 2.82 15.07
CA PRO A 78 1.78 4.26 15.20
C PRO A 78 3.24 4.58 15.57
N THR A 79 3.99 3.61 16.11
CA THR A 79 5.35 3.84 16.61
C THR A 79 6.39 3.43 15.57
N ALA A 80 6.49 4.20 14.49
CA ALA A 80 7.48 3.96 13.45
C ALA A 80 8.92 3.91 14.03
N PRO A 81 9.79 3.01 13.56
CA PRO A 81 11.17 2.97 14.01
C PRO A 81 11.92 4.24 13.62
N LYS A 82 12.83 4.67 14.49
CA LYS A 82 13.74 5.77 14.16
C LYS A 82 14.76 5.27 13.15
N THR A 83 14.76 5.91 11.99
CA THR A 83 15.76 5.68 10.94
C THR A 83 16.61 6.93 10.75
N SER A 84 17.87 6.74 10.39
CA SER A 84 18.79 7.83 10.06
C SER A 84 18.49 8.48 8.72
N ASP A 85 17.63 7.88 7.89
CA ASP A 85 17.25 8.40 6.57
C ASP A 85 16.02 9.30 6.67
N PRO A 86 16.14 10.63 6.50
CA PRO A 86 15.01 11.55 6.60
C PRO A 86 13.94 11.32 5.52
N ARG A 87 14.26 10.58 4.46
CA ARG A 87 13.30 10.21 3.40
C ARG A 87 12.27 9.18 3.88
N ILE A 88 12.55 8.47 4.99
CA ILE A 88 11.72 7.39 5.53
C ILE A 88 10.96 7.86 6.78
N ALA A 89 10.79 9.17 6.97
CA ALA A 89 10.09 9.75 8.12
C ALA A 89 8.66 9.21 8.33
N TYR A 90 8.01 8.75 7.26
CA TYR A 90 6.68 8.13 7.30
C TYR A 90 6.73 6.77 6.61
N PRO A 91 7.15 5.70 7.31
CA PRO A 91 7.42 4.43 6.69
C PRO A 91 6.15 3.61 6.43
N ALA A 92 4.97 4.08 6.81
CA ALA A 92 3.70 3.43 6.47
C ALA A 92 3.44 3.45 4.95
N PRO A 93 2.77 2.42 4.40
CA PRO A 93 2.30 2.45 3.02
C PRO A 93 1.23 3.52 2.84
N MET A 94 1.03 3.98 1.60
CA MET A 94 -0.14 4.79 1.28
C MET A 94 -1.41 3.98 1.51
N LEU A 95 -2.34 4.58 2.27
CA LEU A 95 -3.66 4.04 2.52
C LEU A 95 -4.68 4.71 1.60
N VAL A 96 -5.53 3.91 0.96
CA VAL A 96 -6.62 4.41 0.11
C VAL A 96 -7.92 3.63 0.30
N THR A 97 -9.02 4.26 -0.08
CA THR A 97 -10.36 3.66 -0.21
C THR A 97 -11.00 4.16 -1.50
N PHE A 98 -12.17 3.64 -1.84
CA PHE A 98 -13.00 4.08 -2.96
C PHE A 98 -14.39 4.43 -2.42
N ASP A 99 -14.93 5.59 -2.79
CA ASP A 99 -16.33 5.92 -2.47
C ASP A 99 -17.30 5.03 -3.26
N ASP A 100 -16.94 4.70 -4.50
CA ASP A 100 -17.72 3.89 -5.42
C ASP A 100 -16.85 2.75 -5.98
N LEU A 101 -17.20 1.52 -5.62
CA LEU A 101 -16.49 0.31 -6.07
C LEU A 101 -16.67 0.00 -7.55
N SER A 102 -17.51 0.75 -8.27
CA SER A 102 -17.66 0.68 -9.72
C SER A 102 -16.92 1.79 -10.48
N ASP A 103 -16.35 2.76 -9.76
CA ASP A 103 -15.61 3.88 -10.33
C ASP A 103 -14.19 3.97 -9.71
N PRO A 104 -13.13 3.56 -10.45
CA PRO A 104 -11.76 3.64 -9.95
C PRO A 104 -11.28 5.09 -9.75
N THR A 105 -11.97 6.09 -10.32
CA THR A 105 -11.64 7.50 -10.13
C THR A 105 -12.14 8.05 -8.79
N SER A 106 -13.04 7.32 -8.11
CA SER A 106 -13.54 7.62 -6.77
C SER A 106 -12.53 7.35 -5.65
N VAL A 107 -11.29 6.98 -6.01
CA VAL A 107 -10.20 6.71 -5.07
C VAL A 107 -9.94 7.93 -4.18
N LYS A 108 -9.79 7.68 -2.88
CA LYS A 108 -9.39 8.69 -1.90
C LYS A 108 -8.28 8.18 -1.02
N ARG A 109 -7.42 9.10 -0.61
CA ARG A 109 -6.41 8.83 0.41
C ARG A 109 -7.10 8.73 1.78
N VAL A 110 -6.66 7.76 2.58
CA VAL A 110 -7.07 7.61 3.98
C VAL A 110 -5.92 8.13 4.86
N ASP A 111 -6.26 8.97 5.83
CA ASP A 111 -5.31 9.44 6.84
C ASP A 111 -5.20 8.39 7.96
N PRO A 112 -4.02 7.78 8.22
CA PRO A 112 -3.87 6.79 9.28
C PRO A 112 -4.20 7.33 10.69
N ASP A 113 -4.14 8.65 10.92
CA ASP A 113 -4.54 9.30 12.17
C ASP A 113 -6.07 9.52 12.28
N ASP A 114 -6.78 9.49 11.15
CA ASP A 114 -8.23 9.79 11.07
C ASP A 114 -8.96 8.90 10.04
N LEU A 115 -9.02 7.59 10.34
CA LEU A 115 -9.84 6.66 9.56
C LEU A 115 -11.34 7.00 9.64
N ALA A 116 -11.78 7.63 10.72
CA ALA A 116 -13.19 7.96 10.94
C ALA A 116 -13.71 8.94 9.88
N ALA A 117 -12.88 9.86 9.39
CA ALA A 117 -13.22 10.73 8.26
C ALA A 117 -13.57 9.97 6.96
N SER A 118 -13.03 8.75 6.77
CA SER A 118 -13.28 7.92 5.60
C SER A 118 -14.32 6.82 5.82
N PHE A 119 -14.42 6.30 7.03
CA PHE A 119 -15.20 5.09 7.33
C PHE A 119 -16.28 5.27 8.41
N GLY A 120 -16.41 6.47 8.97
CA GLY A 120 -17.37 6.80 10.02
C GLY A 120 -16.83 6.64 11.44
N GLU A 121 -17.56 7.19 12.41
CA GLU A 121 -17.18 7.19 13.82
C GLU A 121 -16.92 5.77 14.37
N GLY A 122 -15.92 5.66 15.24
CA GLY A 122 -15.53 4.39 15.87
C GLY A 122 -14.55 3.54 15.06
N VAL A 123 -14.22 3.92 13.82
CA VAL A 123 -13.19 3.25 13.02
C VAL A 123 -11.85 3.94 13.23
N SER A 124 -10.83 3.19 13.66
CA SER A 124 -9.47 3.66 13.86
C SER A 124 -8.44 2.62 13.42
N LEU A 125 -7.25 3.09 13.02
CA LEU A 125 -6.15 2.20 12.66
C LEU A 125 -5.39 1.80 13.90
N SER A 126 -5.42 0.51 14.25
CA SER A 126 -4.72 0.02 15.43
C SER A 126 -3.22 -0.13 15.21
N ARG A 127 -2.79 -0.70 14.07
CA ARG A 127 -1.37 -0.99 13.79
C ARG A 127 -1.13 -1.24 12.32
N VAL A 128 0.08 -0.92 11.86
CA VAL A 128 0.67 -1.47 10.62
C VAL A 128 1.99 -2.14 10.99
N THR A 129 2.15 -3.41 10.61
CA THR A 129 3.40 -4.16 10.79
C THR A 129 3.90 -4.73 9.48
N ILE A 130 5.19 -5.05 9.47
CA ILE A 130 5.85 -5.86 8.45
C ILE A 130 6.59 -6.99 9.16
N GLU A 131 6.62 -8.16 8.53
CA GLU A 131 7.29 -9.34 9.06
C GLU A 131 8.12 -10.00 7.94
N ALA A 132 9.38 -10.36 8.22
CA ALA A 132 10.15 -11.21 7.31
C ALA A 132 9.60 -12.65 7.35
N THR A 133 9.35 -13.24 6.18
CA THR A 133 8.69 -14.55 6.11
C THR A 133 9.10 -15.33 4.85
N ASP A 134 9.10 -16.65 4.96
CA ASP A 134 9.32 -17.59 3.84
C ASP A 134 8.01 -18.03 3.16
N GLN A 135 6.88 -17.44 3.56
CA GLN A 135 5.59 -17.72 2.93
C GLN A 135 5.59 -17.31 1.45
N PRO A 136 4.80 -18.00 0.59
CA PRO A 136 4.71 -17.62 -0.81
C PRO A 136 4.04 -16.25 -0.98
N VAL A 137 4.46 -15.52 -2.02
CA VAL A 137 3.84 -14.25 -2.43
C VAL A 137 2.33 -14.45 -2.61
N THR A 138 1.54 -13.55 -2.04
CA THR A 138 0.08 -13.60 -2.15
C THR A 138 -0.37 -13.13 -3.53
N ASP A 139 -1.38 -13.81 -4.09
CA ASP A 139 -1.99 -13.43 -5.37
C ASP A 139 -3.51 -13.68 -5.36
N ARG A 140 -4.27 -12.71 -4.86
CA ARG A 140 -5.74 -12.77 -4.74
C ARG A 140 -6.43 -11.48 -5.18
N LEU A 141 -5.69 -10.40 -5.43
CA LEU A 141 -6.28 -9.10 -5.69
C LEU A 141 -6.69 -8.88 -7.16
N ALA A 142 -6.18 -9.67 -8.10
CA ALA A 142 -6.40 -9.46 -9.54
C ALA A 142 -7.90 -9.36 -9.92
N ASP A 143 -8.69 -10.37 -9.55
CA ASP A 143 -10.14 -10.39 -9.83
C ASP A 143 -10.88 -9.23 -9.15
N ARG A 144 -10.42 -8.83 -7.97
CA ARG A 144 -11.00 -7.71 -7.22
C ARG A 144 -10.72 -6.38 -7.91
N LEU A 145 -9.48 -6.17 -8.38
CA LEU A 145 -9.10 -4.96 -9.13
C LEU A 145 -9.88 -4.88 -10.45
N ALA A 146 -10.06 -6.00 -11.14
CA ALA A 146 -10.87 -6.03 -12.36
C ALA A 146 -12.32 -5.60 -12.12
N LYS A 147 -12.94 -6.05 -11.01
CA LYS A 147 -14.29 -5.63 -10.61
C LYS A 147 -14.38 -4.14 -10.26
N LEU A 148 -13.29 -3.56 -9.78
CA LEU A 148 -13.15 -2.11 -9.51
C LEU A 148 -12.87 -1.30 -10.79
N GLY A 149 -12.81 -1.93 -11.97
CA GLY A 149 -12.44 -1.25 -13.21
C GLY A 149 -10.96 -0.87 -13.32
N ILE A 150 -10.12 -1.40 -12.43
CA ILE A 150 -8.68 -1.15 -12.41
C ILE A 150 -7.98 -2.17 -13.31
N LYS A 151 -7.35 -1.68 -14.38
CA LYS A 151 -6.79 -2.52 -15.45
C LYS A 151 -5.25 -2.56 -15.39
N PRO A 152 -4.62 -3.71 -15.70
CA PRO A 152 -3.17 -3.79 -15.88
C PRO A 152 -2.66 -2.68 -16.81
N ASP A 153 -1.49 -2.13 -16.51
CA ASP A 153 -0.82 -1.09 -17.31
C ASP A 153 -1.56 0.25 -17.48
N HIS A 154 -2.70 0.45 -16.81
CA HIS A 154 -3.44 1.72 -16.80
C HIS A 154 -3.35 2.46 -15.46
N SER A 155 -3.49 3.79 -15.51
CA SER A 155 -3.87 4.59 -14.35
C SER A 155 -5.29 4.26 -13.88
N LEU A 156 -5.66 4.68 -12.67
CA LEU A 156 -7.05 4.51 -12.21
C LEU A 156 -8.02 5.40 -13.01
N ASP A 157 -7.53 6.55 -13.47
CA ASP A 157 -8.17 7.30 -14.55
C ASP A 157 -7.88 6.61 -15.89
N ASN A 158 -8.80 5.77 -16.35
CA ASN A 158 -8.67 4.99 -17.60
C ASN A 158 -8.67 5.89 -18.85
N ASP A 159 -9.18 7.11 -18.77
CA ASP A 159 -9.31 8.06 -19.88
C ASP A 159 -8.25 9.18 -19.78
N PHE A 160 -7.10 8.85 -19.17
CA PHE A 160 -6.04 9.78 -18.80
C PHE A 160 -5.77 10.85 -19.86
N LYS A 161 -5.89 12.11 -19.43
CA LYS A 161 -5.41 13.29 -20.17
C LYS A 161 -4.37 13.98 -19.30
N SER A 162 -3.23 14.32 -19.89
CA SER A 162 -2.17 15.04 -19.18
C SER A 162 -2.70 16.37 -18.65
N THR A 163 -2.58 16.59 -17.34
CA THR A 163 -2.98 17.83 -16.66
C THR A 163 -1.80 18.41 -15.88
N THR A 164 -1.85 19.71 -15.60
CA THR A 164 -0.83 20.39 -14.78
C THR A 164 -0.92 20.00 -13.30
N ASN A 165 -2.11 19.62 -12.81
CA ASN A 165 -2.37 19.21 -11.44
C ASN A 165 -3.11 17.87 -11.43
N PRO A 166 -2.39 16.74 -11.58
CA PRO A 166 -3.03 15.44 -11.72
C PRO A 166 -3.73 15.02 -10.43
N THR A 167 -4.94 14.47 -10.58
CA THR A 167 -5.74 13.89 -9.51
C THR A 167 -5.06 12.65 -8.91
N LEU A 168 -5.55 12.16 -7.76
CA LEU A 168 -5.03 10.92 -7.18
C LEU A 168 -5.20 9.74 -8.15
N ALA A 169 -6.36 9.64 -8.81
CA ALA A 169 -6.66 8.60 -9.80
C ALA A 169 -5.72 8.62 -11.01
N GLN A 170 -5.23 9.82 -11.40
CA GLN A 170 -4.26 9.98 -12.48
C GLN A 170 -2.84 9.58 -12.09
N ARG A 171 -2.49 9.69 -10.80
CA ARG A 171 -1.16 9.30 -10.29
C ARG A 171 -1.08 7.82 -9.97
N LEU A 172 -2.17 7.27 -9.44
CA LEU A 172 -2.27 5.85 -9.12
C LEU A 172 -2.60 5.03 -10.37
N ALA A 173 -2.23 3.75 -10.31
CA ALA A 173 -2.26 2.81 -11.41
C ALA A 173 -2.26 1.40 -10.84
N TYR A 174 -2.58 0.41 -11.67
CA TYR A 174 -2.59 -1.01 -11.28
C TYR A 174 -1.32 -1.43 -10.51
N ARG A 175 -0.14 -0.97 -10.96
CA ARG A 175 1.16 -1.26 -10.32
C ARG A 175 1.30 -0.79 -8.87
N HIS A 176 0.41 0.08 -8.37
CA HIS A 176 0.39 0.47 -6.96
C HIS A 176 -0.37 -0.54 -6.10
N PHE A 177 -1.25 -1.33 -6.71
CA PHE A 177 -2.02 -2.39 -6.05
C PHE A 177 -1.42 -3.77 -6.26
N LYS A 178 -0.91 -4.07 -7.46
CA LYS A 178 -0.35 -5.37 -7.77
C LYS A 178 0.79 -5.25 -8.77
N ARG A 179 1.85 -6.01 -8.53
CA ARG A 179 2.98 -6.18 -9.43
C ARG A 179 3.30 -7.66 -9.53
N GLU A 180 3.55 -8.12 -10.74
CA GLU A 180 3.83 -9.51 -11.01
C GLU A 180 5.33 -9.74 -11.16
N ILE A 181 5.74 -10.98 -10.87
CA ILE A 181 7.08 -11.45 -11.19
C ILE A 181 7.13 -11.58 -12.72
N ALA A 182 8.04 -10.86 -13.37
CA ALA A 182 8.33 -11.12 -14.77
C ALA A 182 8.78 -12.59 -14.91
N LYS A 183 8.05 -13.36 -15.73
CA LYS A 183 8.37 -14.75 -16.05
C LYS A 183 9.60 -14.85 -16.96
#